data_AF-A0A4Q6CBR8-F1
#
_entry.id   AF-A0A4Q6CBR8-F1
#
_cell.length_a   1.000
_cell.length_b   1.000
_cell.length_c   1.000
_cell.angle_alpha   90.00
_cell.angle_beta   90.00
_cell.angle_gamma   90.00
#
_symmetry.space_group_name_H-M   'P 1'
#
loop_
_entity.id
_entity.type
_entity.pdbx_description
1 polymer ?
#
loop_
_entity_poly.entity_id
_entity_poly.type
_entity_poly.pdbx_seq_one_letter_code
_entity_poly.pdbx_strand_id
1 'polypeptide(L)'
;MLTALLFGVLVIVQQSGIAYSSRNGYAEGLKLPSVSGADIDVLSCTWGVFPNINPVPSQIGLKFVLPEGGTPFIVVREIRNRKYYWLDDVKRPWKAGSTNSFLWSTQRVLRYVPEVDVRGLGMVVRLNDERPLSQEKLIPALPQPAQPGQKKVTLYLRTPRPASLEYSIEVNGQTFRGRIPDSGFFPFRIVLPPLPQTRKWYVLRLTGRFLDDPGKIVKTISIFSALPEK
;
A
#
# COMPACT_ATOMS: atom_id res chain seq x y z
N MET A 1 13.91 23.75 42.92
CA MET A 1 14.35 22.83 41.85
C MET A 1 13.30 22.86 40.75
N LEU A 2 13.60 23.52 39.63
CA LEU A 2 12.70 23.66 38.49
C LEU A 2 13.33 22.90 37.31
N THR A 3 12.73 21.77 36.92
CA THR A 3 13.21 20.92 35.83
C THR A 3 12.72 21.51 34.51
N ALA A 4 13.63 22.08 33.72
CA ALA A 4 13.31 22.55 32.37
C ALA A 4 13.18 21.36 31.41
N LEU A 5 11.97 21.13 30.89
CA LEU A 5 11.73 20.24 29.76
C LEU A 5 12.28 20.88 28.48
N LEU A 6 13.38 20.34 27.95
CA LEU A 6 13.82 20.63 26.59
C LEU A 6 12.89 19.94 25.60
N PHE A 7 11.93 20.70 25.05
CA PHE A 7 11.29 20.33 23.78
C PHE A 7 12.29 20.59 22.66
N GLY A 8 12.92 19.52 22.17
CA GLY A 8 13.72 19.56 20.95
C GLY A 8 12.82 19.89 19.76
N VAL A 9 12.86 21.14 19.31
CA VAL A 9 12.26 21.55 18.04
C VAL A 9 13.06 20.91 16.93
N LEU A 10 12.48 19.91 16.25
CA LEU A 10 13.06 19.33 15.05
C LEU A 10 12.99 20.40 13.95
N VAL A 11 14.12 21.07 13.67
CA VAL A 11 14.23 21.99 12.54
C VAL A 11 14.26 21.15 11.26
N ILE A 12 13.09 20.94 10.67
CA ILE A 12 12.98 20.39 9.32
C ILE A 12 13.47 21.50 8.38
N VAL A 13 14.67 21.35 7.85
CA VAL A 13 15.17 22.20 6.76
C VAL A 13 14.19 22.04 5.59
N GLN A 14 13.35 23.06 5.41
CA GLN A 14 12.27 23.07 4.44
C GLN A 14 12.84 23.32 3.05
N GLN A 15 13.45 22.30 2.45
CA GLN A 15 13.68 22.31 1.01
C GLN A 15 12.27 22.33 0.37
N SER A 16 11.90 23.49 -0.18
CA SER A 16 10.51 23.85 -0.52
C SER A 16 9.78 22.87 -1.46
N GLY A 17 10.51 21.94 -2.11
CA GLY A 17 9.94 20.89 -2.97
C GLY A 17 9.55 19.58 -2.27
N ILE A 18 10.08 19.29 -1.07
CA ILE A 18 9.95 17.97 -0.41
C ILE A 18 8.76 17.91 0.56
N ALA A 19 8.37 19.06 1.11
CA ALA A 19 7.23 19.15 2.02
C ALA A 19 5.94 18.66 1.36
N TYR A 20 5.16 17.87 2.09
CA TYR A 20 3.88 17.35 1.62
C TYR A 20 2.95 18.49 1.22
N SER A 21 2.57 18.51 -0.05
CA SER A 21 1.75 19.57 -0.62
C SER A 21 1.04 19.10 -1.89
N SER A 22 -0.03 19.81 -2.25
CA SER A 22 -0.78 19.52 -3.47
C SER A 22 0.08 19.71 -4.71
N ARG A 23 -0.20 18.87 -5.71
CA ARG A 23 0.38 18.81 -7.04
C ARG A 23 -0.78 18.71 -8.04
N ASN A 24 -0.49 18.82 -9.34
CA ASN A 24 -1.50 18.77 -10.40
C ASN A 24 -2.25 17.42 -10.40
N GLY A 25 -3.35 17.34 -9.65
CA GLY A 25 -4.22 16.16 -9.54
C GLY A 25 -3.79 15.10 -8.52
N TYR A 26 -2.90 15.42 -7.56
CA TYR A 26 -2.55 14.54 -6.43
C TYR A 26 -1.85 15.34 -5.32
N ALA A 27 -1.58 14.76 -4.16
CA ALA A 27 -0.71 15.34 -3.13
C ALA A 27 0.51 14.44 -2.90
N GLU A 28 1.68 15.03 -2.63
CA GLU A 28 2.94 14.28 -2.48
C GLU A 28 3.92 15.03 -1.58
N GLY A 29 4.72 14.28 -0.82
CA GLY A 29 5.88 14.76 -0.08
C GLY A 29 6.14 13.92 1.17
N LEU A 30 6.79 14.52 2.16
CA LEU A 30 7.00 13.88 3.45
C LEU A 30 5.84 14.17 4.41
N LYS A 31 5.17 13.11 4.88
CA LYS A 31 3.99 13.17 5.74
C LYS A 31 4.11 12.13 6.85
N LEU A 32 4.12 12.57 8.10
CA LEU A 32 4.06 11.63 9.22
C LEU A 32 2.76 10.81 9.13
N PRO A 33 2.85 9.48 9.27
CA PRO A 33 1.68 8.63 9.13
C PRO A 33 0.69 8.95 10.26
N SER A 34 -0.55 9.20 9.90
CA SER A 34 -1.65 9.21 10.86
C SER A 34 -1.87 7.78 11.37
N VAL A 35 -2.21 7.65 12.66
CA VAL A 35 -2.62 6.36 13.23
C VAL A 35 -3.94 5.96 12.55
N SER A 36 -3.94 4.85 11.80
CA SER A 36 -5.08 4.46 10.96
C SER A 36 -6.31 4.02 11.76
N GLY A 37 -6.17 3.81 13.08
CA GLY A 37 -7.21 3.26 13.94
C GLY A 37 -7.59 1.80 13.65
N ALA A 38 -7.04 1.20 12.59
CA ALA A 38 -7.33 -0.17 12.19
C ALA A 38 -6.34 -1.18 12.80
N ASP A 39 -6.84 -2.35 13.18
CA ASP A 39 -6.01 -3.43 13.73
C ASP A 39 -4.98 -3.97 12.73
N ILE A 40 -5.30 -3.91 11.43
CA ILE A 40 -4.41 -4.32 10.33
C ILE A 40 -4.47 -3.24 9.26
N ASP A 41 -3.33 -2.59 8.99
CA ASP A 41 -3.16 -1.62 7.90
C ASP A 41 -2.57 -2.32 6.67
N VAL A 42 -3.20 -2.13 5.51
CA VAL A 42 -2.66 -2.61 4.23
C VAL A 42 -1.75 -1.52 3.67
N LEU A 43 -0.47 -1.84 3.55
CA LEU A 43 0.57 -0.93 3.07
C LEU A 43 0.79 -1.06 1.56
N SER A 44 0.57 -2.24 1.01
CA SER A 44 0.70 -2.52 -0.42
C SER A 44 -0.20 -3.67 -0.85
N CYS A 45 -0.75 -3.60 -2.05
CA CYS A 45 -1.41 -4.68 -2.76
C CYS A 45 -0.97 -4.60 -4.23
N THR A 46 0.10 -5.31 -4.58
CA THR A 46 0.70 -5.21 -5.92
C THR A 46 0.71 -6.54 -6.65
N TRP A 47 0.60 -6.43 -7.96
CA TRP A 47 0.95 -7.49 -8.88
C TRP A 47 2.30 -7.12 -9.51
N GLY A 48 3.38 -7.69 -8.98
CA GLY A 48 4.74 -7.34 -9.38
C GLY A 48 5.46 -6.38 -8.44
N VAL A 49 6.69 -6.05 -8.85
CA VAL A 49 7.62 -5.17 -8.14
C VAL A 49 8.26 -4.21 -9.12
N PHE A 50 8.70 -3.07 -8.62
CA PHE A 50 9.63 -2.24 -9.37
C PHE A 50 10.92 -3.03 -9.65
N PRO A 51 11.49 -2.92 -10.87
CA PRO A 51 12.83 -3.39 -11.15
C PRO A 51 13.83 -2.71 -10.21
N ASN A 52 15.04 -3.28 -10.14
CA ASN A 52 16.18 -2.51 -9.70
C ASN A 52 16.48 -1.45 -10.78
N ILE A 53 16.08 -0.20 -10.55
CA ILE A 53 16.29 0.90 -11.50
C ILE A 53 17.20 1.93 -10.85
N ASN A 54 18.42 2.03 -11.38
CA ASN A 54 19.37 3.07 -11.03
C ASN A 54 19.95 3.64 -12.34
N PRO A 55 19.76 4.95 -12.62
CA PRO A 55 19.10 5.97 -11.80
C PRO A 55 17.57 5.84 -11.79
N VAL A 56 16.91 6.39 -10.76
CA VAL A 56 15.45 6.47 -10.69
C VAL A 56 14.90 7.27 -11.90
N PRO A 57 13.96 6.72 -12.69
CA PRO A 57 13.40 7.40 -13.85
C PRO A 57 12.74 8.73 -13.48
N SER A 58 12.60 9.66 -14.43
CA SER A 58 11.92 10.95 -14.20
C SER A 58 10.44 10.80 -13.83
N GLN A 59 9.83 9.68 -14.22
CA GLN A 59 8.46 9.33 -13.88
C GLN A 59 8.37 7.86 -13.50
N ILE A 60 7.55 7.59 -12.49
CA ILE A 60 7.12 6.24 -12.13
C ILE A 60 5.60 6.24 -12.02
N GLY A 61 5.02 5.06 -11.87
CA GLY A 61 3.58 4.96 -11.85
C GLY A 61 3.04 3.64 -11.37
N LEU A 62 1.75 3.47 -11.63
CA LEU A 62 1.05 2.21 -11.48
C LEU A 62 -0.03 2.05 -12.55
N LYS A 63 -0.24 0.80 -12.98
CA LYS A 63 -1.41 0.36 -13.77
C LYS A 63 -2.35 -0.45 -12.89
N PHE A 64 -3.65 -0.38 -13.15
CA PHE A 64 -4.65 -1.22 -12.48
C PHE A 64 -5.92 -1.32 -13.33
N VAL A 65 -6.72 -2.36 -13.13
CA VAL A 65 -8.01 -2.53 -13.81
C VAL A 65 -9.13 -2.33 -12.82
N LEU A 66 -10.05 -1.41 -13.13
CA LEU A 66 -11.21 -1.17 -12.29
C LEU A 66 -12.36 -2.12 -12.62
N PRO A 67 -13.10 -2.62 -11.62
CA PRO A 67 -14.38 -3.27 -11.83
C PRO A 67 -15.43 -2.27 -12.32
N GLU A 68 -16.61 -2.76 -12.68
CA GLU A 68 -17.78 -1.90 -12.89
C GLU A 68 -18.19 -1.26 -11.56
N GLY A 69 -18.15 0.07 -11.51
CA GLY A 69 -18.50 0.86 -10.33
C GLY A 69 -17.38 0.96 -9.28
N GLY A 70 -17.48 2.02 -8.49
CA GLY A 70 -16.58 2.32 -7.38
C GLY A 70 -15.59 3.43 -7.67
N THR A 71 -15.27 4.18 -6.62
CA THR A 71 -14.32 5.29 -6.68
C THR A 71 -12.98 4.84 -6.12
N PRO A 72 -11.90 4.80 -6.92
CA PRO A 72 -10.61 4.39 -6.41
C PRO A 72 -9.92 5.50 -5.63
N PHE A 73 -9.33 5.11 -4.51
CA PHE A 73 -8.43 5.92 -3.70
C PHE A 73 -7.04 5.31 -3.78
N ILE A 74 -6.10 6.09 -4.30
CA ILE A 74 -4.72 5.65 -4.53
C ILE A 74 -3.85 6.23 -3.43
N VAL A 75 -3.10 5.36 -2.76
CA VAL A 75 -2.06 5.74 -1.82
C VAL A 75 -0.75 5.06 -2.23
N VAL A 76 0.33 5.84 -2.30
CA VAL A 76 1.69 5.35 -2.48
C VAL A 76 2.55 5.87 -1.34
N ARG A 77 3.18 4.96 -0.60
CA ARG A 77 3.97 5.30 0.59
C ARG A 77 5.09 4.31 0.81
N GLU A 78 6.09 4.63 1.61
CA GLU A 78 7.09 3.64 2.01
C GLU A 78 6.47 2.49 2.81
N ILE A 79 6.84 1.24 2.50
CA ILE A 79 6.42 0.08 3.27
C ILE A 79 6.99 0.15 4.69
N ARG A 80 8.28 0.51 4.83
CA ARG A 80 8.98 0.57 6.12
C ARG A 80 9.01 1.98 6.75
N ASN A 81 8.35 2.98 6.15
CA ASN A 81 8.26 4.37 6.62
C ASN A 81 9.59 4.94 7.16
N ARG A 82 10.69 4.84 6.39
CA ARG A 82 12.00 5.32 6.87
C ARG A 82 12.13 6.83 6.72
N LYS A 83 11.61 7.39 5.63
CA LYS A 83 11.67 8.82 5.32
C LYS A 83 10.30 9.50 5.32
N TYR A 84 9.23 8.71 5.47
CA TYR A 84 7.84 9.15 5.47
C TYR A 84 7.36 9.71 4.12
N TYR A 85 7.91 9.19 3.02
CA TYR A 85 7.39 9.51 1.69
C TYR A 85 5.93 9.05 1.56
N TRP A 86 5.08 9.95 1.06
CA TRP A 86 3.65 9.75 0.89
C TRP A 86 3.13 10.45 -0.36
N LEU A 87 2.21 9.79 -1.05
CA LEU A 87 1.42 10.31 -2.16
C LEU A 87 -0.01 9.76 -2.05
N ASP A 88 -0.98 10.66 -2.13
CA ASP A 88 -2.42 10.38 -2.04
C ASP A 88 -3.22 11.47 -2.78
N ASP A 89 -4.52 11.60 -2.48
CA ASP A 89 -5.43 12.59 -3.07
C ASP A 89 -5.45 12.63 -4.60
N VAL A 90 -5.26 11.47 -5.25
CA VAL A 90 -5.20 11.39 -6.71
C VAL A 90 -6.58 11.67 -7.32
N LYS A 91 -6.70 12.82 -7.99
CA LYS A 91 -7.94 13.29 -8.64
C LYS A 91 -7.81 13.18 -10.15
N ARG A 92 -8.35 12.10 -10.72
CA ARG A 92 -8.42 11.86 -12.16
C ARG A 92 -9.71 11.13 -12.54
N PRO A 93 -10.20 11.29 -13.78
CA PRO A 93 -11.27 10.43 -14.29
C PRO A 93 -10.72 9.01 -14.50
N TRP A 94 -11.46 8.02 -14.03
CA TRP A 94 -11.10 6.62 -14.15
C TRP A 94 -12.09 5.87 -15.03
N LYS A 95 -11.60 4.89 -15.80
CA LYS A 95 -12.41 4.07 -16.71
C LYS A 95 -12.65 2.69 -16.11
N ALA A 96 -13.92 2.35 -15.90
CA ALA A 96 -14.31 1.01 -15.47
C ALA A 96 -13.98 -0.05 -16.54
N GLY A 97 -13.71 -1.28 -16.13
CA GLY A 97 -13.48 -2.43 -17.01
C GLY A 97 -12.21 -2.37 -17.87
N SER A 98 -11.42 -1.29 -17.74
CA SER A 98 -10.25 -0.99 -18.55
C SER A 98 -9.00 -0.81 -17.70
N THR A 99 -7.83 -0.95 -18.33
CA THR A 99 -6.55 -0.60 -17.72
C THR A 99 -6.46 0.92 -17.54
N ASN A 100 -6.30 1.36 -16.29
CA ASN A 100 -6.00 2.73 -15.92
C ASN A 100 -4.51 2.84 -15.59
N SER A 101 -3.91 4.00 -15.86
CA SER A 101 -2.52 4.30 -15.53
C SER A 101 -2.43 5.61 -14.77
N PHE A 102 -1.64 5.63 -13.71
CA PHE A 102 -1.29 6.83 -12.98
C PHE A 102 0.23 6.97 -12.95
N LEU A 103 0.73 8.00 -13.62
CA LEU A 103 2.14 8.38 -13.62
C LEU A 103 2.31 9.68 -12.83
N TRP A 104 3.37 9.74 -12.02
CA TRP A 104 3.80 10.95 -11.32
C TRP A 104 5.31 11.17 -11.48
N SER A 105 5.73 12.42 -11.29
CA SER A 105 7.14 12.81 -11.43
C SER A 105 7.93 12.44 -10.18
N THR A 106 9.12 11.86 -10.37
CA THR A 106 10.07 11.62 -9.27
C THR A 106 10.93 12.84 -8.98
N GLN A 107 10.90 13.85 -9.87
CA GLN A 107 11.88 14.93 -9.86
C GLN A 107 11.78 15.83 -8.63
N ARG A 108 10.61 16.00 -8.03
CA ARG A 108 10.41 16.99 -6.95
C ARG A 108 10.63 16.43 -5.55
N VAL A 109 10.32 15.17 -5.33
CA VAL A 109 10.36 14.54 -4.01
C VAL A 109 11.32 13.34 -4.04
N LEU A 110 10.97 12.28 -4.76
CA LEU A 110 11.71 11.02 -4.73
C LEU A 110 13.21 11.14 -5.10
N ARG A 111 13.59 12.07 -5.99
CA ARG A 111 15.01 12.33 -6.30
C ARG A 111 15.77 13.09 -5.22
N TYR A 112 15.08 13.84 -4.38
CA TYR A 112 15.67 14.69 -3.34
C TYR A 112 15.53 14.13 -1.93
N VAL A 113 14.71 13.09 -1.74
CA VAL A 113 14.67 12.36 -0.48
C VAL A 113 15.74 11.26 -0.54
N PRO A 114 16.92 11.45 0.10
CA PRO A 114 17.97 10.45 0.07
C PRO A 114 17.46 9.12 0.63
N GLU A 115 17.91 8.02 0.03
CA GLU A 115 17.64 6.64 0.47
C GLU A 115 16.20 6.12 0.29
N VAL A 116 15.29 6.86 -0.35
CA VAL A 116 14.01 6.27 -0.76
C VAL A 116 14.26 5.30 -1.91
N ASP A 117 14.27 4.01 -1.58
CA ASP A 117 14.26 2.94 -2.58
C ASP A 117 12.84 2.83 -3.16
N VAL A 118 12.69 3.09 -4.46
CA VAL A 118 11.40 2.95 -5.15
C VAL A 118 10.80 1.55 -4.99
N ARG A 119 11.63 0.50 -4.84
CA ARG A 119 11.17 -0.88 -4.56
C ARG A 119 10.60 -1.04 -3.16
N GLY A 120 10.92 -0.12 -2.26
CA GLY A 120 10.36 -0.02 -0.92
C GLY A 120 9.03 0.74 -0.87
N LEU A 121 8.52 1.23 -2.00
CA LEU A 121 7.20 1.85 -2.09
C LEU A 121 6.09 0.80 -2.14
N GLY A 122 5.11 0.94 -1.26
CA GLY A 122 3.86 0.23 -1.26
C GLY A 122 2.81 1.03 -2.02
N MET A 123 1.96 0.33 -2.75
CA MET A 123 0.87 0.92 -3.52
C MET A 123 -0.44 0.28 -3.10
N VAL A 124 -1.44 1.11 -2.81
CA VAL A 124 -2.78 0.65 -2.48
C VAL A 124 -3.78 1.39 -3.36
N VAL A 125 -4.63 0.64 -4.03
CA VAL A 125 -5.81 1.15 -4.73
C VAL A 125 -7.02 0.58 -4.00
N ARG A 126 -7.59 1.37 -3.09
CA ARG A 126 -8.83 1.05 -2.36
C ARG A 126 -10.04 1.48 -3.18
N LEU A 127 -11.15 0.77 -3.08
CA LEU A 127 -12.43 1.25 -3.59
C LEU A 127 -13.31 1.77 -2.46
N ASN A 128 -14.01 2.88 -2.73
CA ASN A 128 -15.12 3.46 -1.96
C ASN A 128 -14.78 4.10 -0.61
N ASP A 129 -13.67 3.73 0.04
CA ASP A 129 -13.16 4.44 1.23
C ASP A 129 -11.63 4.57 1.14
N GLU A 130 -11.12 5.76 1.44
CA GLU A 130 -9.69 6.04 1.45
C GLU A 130 -8.98 5.44 2.68
N ARG A 131 -9.73 5.25 3.77
CA ARG A 131 -9.21 4.83 5.08
C ARG A 131 -9.09 3.31 5.16
N PRO A 132 -8.13 2.81 5.95
CA PRO A 132 -8.10 1.39 6.27
C PRO A 132 -9.33 0.99 7.10
N LEU A 133 -10.02 -0.09 6.70
CA LEU A 133 -11.24 -0.59 7.34
C LEU A 133 -11.11 -2.06 7.70
N SER A 134 -11.94 -2.60 8.60
CA SER A 134 -11.97 -4.05 8.85
C SER A 134 -12.39 -4.87 7.62
N GLN A 135 -13.11 -4.24 6.69
CA GLN A 135 -13.48 -4.79 5.38
C GLN A 135 -13.03 -3.84 4.27
N GLU A 136 -12.11 -4.28 3.42
CA GLU A 136 -11.58 -3.47 2.32
C GLU A 136 -11.79 -4.16 0.97
N LYS A 137 -12.03 -3.35 -0.07
CA LYS A 137 -11.97 -3.77 -1.48
C LYS A 137 -10.73 -3.17 -2.11
N LEU A 138 -9.81 -4.02 -2.55
CA LEU A 138 -8.52 -3.62 -3.12
C LEU A 138 -8.40 -4.06 -4.57
N ILE A 139 -7.77 -3.21 -5.37
CA ILE A 139 -7.34 -3.52 -6.73
C ILE A 139 -5.82 -3.71 -6.72
N PRO A 140 -5.30 -4.86 -7.19
CA PRO A 140 -3.87 -5.04 -7.36
C PRO A 140 -3.28 -3.99 -8.32
N ALA A 141 -2.26 -3.28 -7.86
CA ALA A 141 -1.52 -2.32 -8.67
C ALA A 141 -0.29 -2.99 -9.32
N LEU A 142 -0.05 -2.72 -10.60
CA LEU A 142 1.19 -3.08 -11.30
C LEU A 142 2.11 -1.85 -11.31
N PRO A 143 3.26 -1.86 -10.61
CA PRO A 143 4.21 -0.76 -10.65
C PRO A 143 4.68 -0.41 -12.07
N GLN A 144 5.06 0.84 -12.34
CA GLN A 144 5.57 1.27 -13.65
C GLN A 144 6.90 2.02 -13.53
N PRO A 145 7.96 1.59 -14.25
CA PRO A 145 8.01 0.37 -15.05
C PRO A 145 8.06 -0.87 -14.14
N ALA A 146 7.37 -1.95 -14.52
CA ALA A 146 7.49 -3.25 -13.83
C ALA A 146 8.25 -4.25 -14.71
N GLN A 147 8.89 -5.22 -14.06
CA GLN A 147 9.36 -6.40 -14.77
C GLN A 147 8.22 -7.43 -14.93
N PRO A 148 8.03 -8.03 -16.11
CA PRO A 148 6.93 -8.95 -16.42
C PRO A 148 6.96 -10.32 -15.72
N GLY A 149 7.70 -10.49 -14.63
CA GLY A 149 8.05 -11.81 -14.06
C GLY A 149 7.14 -12.35 -12.96
N GLN A 150 6.38 -11.51 -12.25
CA GLN A 150 5.58 -11.98 -11.12
C GLN A 150 4.11 -12.16 -11.49
N LYS A 151 3.63 -13.41 -11.45
CA LYS A 151 2.21 -13.78 -11.67
C LYS A 151 1.41 -13.87 -10.35
N LYS A 152 1.89 -13.27 -9.27
CA LYS A 152 1.28 -13.38 -7.93
C LYS A 152 1.00 -12.01 -7.36
N VAL A 153 -0.13 -11.89 -6.67
CA VAL A 153 -0.46 -10.71 -5.87
C VAL A 153 0.30 -10.80 -4.56
N THR A 154 0.99 -9.72 -4.20
CA THR A 154 1.73 -9.58 -2.95
C THR A 154 1.09 -8.48 -2.13
N LEU A 155 0.78 -8.79 -0.88
CA LEU A 155 0.34 -7.81 0.10
C LEU A 155 1.44 -7.56 1.12
N TYR A 156 1.63 -6.30 1.46
CA TYR A 156 2.37 -5.89 2.66
C TYR A 156 1.36 -5.31 3.64
N LEU A 157 1.38 -5.84 4.86
CA LEU A 157 0.47 -5.43 5.93
C LEU A 157 1.27 -5.14 7.19
N ARG A 158 0.66 -4.41 8.12
CA ARG A 158 1.23 -4.09 9.41
C ARG A 158 0.15 -4.06 10.48
N THR A 159 0.47 -4.53 11.67
CA THR A 159 -0.36 -4.36 12.87
C THR A 159 0.23 -3.24 13.72
N PRO A 160 -0.59 -2.51 14.49
CA PRO A 160 -0.09 -1.44 15.36
C PRO A 160 0.68 -1.98 16.58
N ARG A 161 0.52 -3.28 16.89
CA ARG A 161 1.13 -3.98 18.04
C ARG A 161 1.41 -5.45 17.67
N PRO A 162 2.25 -6.15 18.45
CA PRO A 162 2.50 -7.57 18.26
C PRO A 162 1.21 -8.41 18.22
N ALA A 163 1.06 -9.26 17.22
CA ALA A 163 -0.12 -10.09 17.01
C ALA A 163 0.23 -11.44 16.38
N SER A 164 -0.56 -12.46 16.72
CA SER A 164 -0.54 -13.75 16.06
C SER A 164 -1.75 -13.83 15.12
N LEU A 165 -1.49 -13.96 13.83
CA LEU A 165 -2.51 -13.97 12.79
C LEU A 165 -2.49 -15.28 12.00
N GLU A 166 -3.64 -15.63 11.46
CA GLU A 166 -3.82 -16.62 10.42
C GLU A 166 -4.51 -15.96 9.24
N TYR A 167 -4.18 -16.40 8.03
CA TYR A 167 -4.90 -15.97 6.84
C TYR A 167 -5.48 -17.16 6.08
N SER A 168 -6.57 -16.91 5.38
CA SER A 168 -7.18 -17.86 4.45
C SER A 168 -7.71 -17.16 3.20
N ILE A 169 -7.61 -17.85 2.06
CA ILE A 169 -8.20 -17.42 0.79
C ILE A 169 -8.65 -18.66 0.02
N GLU A 170 -9.84 -18.60 -0.57
CA GLU A 170 -10.34 -19.66 -1.43
C GLU A 170 -10.14 -19.28 -2.89
N VAL A 171 -9.53 -20.17 -3.68
CA VAL A 171 -9.28 -20.00 -5.12
C VAL A 171 -9.65 -21.29 -5.82
N ASN A 172 -10.64 -21.24 -6.72
CA ASN A 172 -11.12 -22.40 -7.49
C ASN A 172 -11.51 -23.61 -6.61
N GLY A 173 -12.20 -23.37 -5.49
CA GLY A 173 -12.60 -24.43 -4.55
C GLY A 173 -11.48 -24.94 -3.64
N GLN A 174 -10.24 -24.48 -3.82
CA GLN A 174 -9.13 -24.81 -2.93
C GLN A 174 -8.92 -23.69 -1.89
N THR A 175 -8.87 -24.05 -0.61
CA THR A 175 -8.53 -23.12 0.47
C THR A 175 -7.02 -23.12 0.72
N PHE A 176 -6.41 -21.94 0.61
CA PHE A 176 -5.02 -21.69 0.98
C PHE A 176 -4.98 -21.01 2.34
N ARG A 177 -4.15 -21.50 3.24
CA ARG A 177 -3.99 -20.96 4.60
C ARG A 177 -2.53 -20.71 4.92
N GLY A 178 -2.29 -19.81 5.86
CA GLY A 178 -0.97 -19.62 6.44
C GLY A 178 -1.05 -18.94 7.79
N ARG A 179 0.03 -19.05 8.56
CA ARG A 179 0.15 -18.47 9.89
C ARG A 179 1.24 -17.41 9.90
N ILE A 180 1.01 -16.35 10.65
CA ILE A 180 1.93 -15.24 10.87
C ILE A 180 2.11 -15.16 12.40
N PRO A 181 3.09 -15.91 12.94
CA PRO A 181 3.19 -16.12 14.39
C PRO A 181 3.56 -14.85 15.14
N ASP A 182 4.32 -13.96 14.51
CA ASP A 182 4.82 -12.70 15.07
C ASP A 182 4.69 -11.57 14.04
N SER A 183 3.49 -11.01 13.95
CA SER A 183 3.26 -9.73 13.25
C SER A 183 3.38 -8.58 14.25
N GLY A 184 3.77 -7.38 13.82
CA GLY A 184 3.94 -6.24 14.73
C GLY A 184 4.20 -4.94 14.00
N PHE A 185 4.96 -4.04 14.65
CA PHE A 185 5.36 -2.74 14.11
C PHE A 185 6.06 -2.83 12.74
N PHE A 186 6.67 -3.97 12.43
CA PHE A 186 7.29 -4.22 11.15
C PHE A 186 6.29 -4.80 10.13
N PRO A 187 6.31 -4.30 8.88
CA PRO A 187 5.51 -4.88 7.82
C PRO A 187 5.82 -6.36 7.58
N PHE A 188 4.78 -7.17 7.43
CA PHE A 188 4.86 -8.57 7.01
C PHE A 188 4.25 -8.74 5.62
N ARG A 189 4.63 -9.84 4.95
CA ARG A 189 4.27 -10.10 3.56
C ARG A 189 3.39 -11.34 3.44
N ILE A 190 2.30 -11.22 2.70
CA ILE A 190 1.49 -12.35 2.23
C ILE A 190 1.61 -12.41 0.71
N VAL A 191 2.01 -13.57 0.18
CA VAL A 191 2.02 -13.82 -1.27
C VAL A 191 0.87 -14.77 -1.57
N LEU A 192 -0.08 -14.31 -2.37
CA LEU A 192 -1.24 -15.11 -2.72
C LEU A 192 -0.88 -16.20 -3.74
N PRO A 193 -1.62 -17.33 -3.77
CA PRO A 193 -1.57 -18.22 -4.92
C PRO A 193 -1.92 -17.44 -6.21
N PRO A 194 -1.49 -17.92 -7.39
CA PRO A 194 -1.89 -17.31 -8.66
C PRO A 194 -3.42 -17.19 -8.73
N LEU A 195 -3.91 -15.96 -8.91
CA LEU A 195 -5.35 -15.70 -9.03
C LEU A 195 -5.77 -15.80 -10.50
N PRO A 196 -6.80 -16.61 -10.82
CA PRO A 196 -7.38 -16.66 -12.16
C PRO A 196 -7.83 -15.28 -12.64
N GLN A 197 -7.49 -14.95 -13.88
CA GLN A 197 -7.80 -13.67 -14.53
C GLN A 197 -9.26 -13.61 -15.01
N THR A 198 -10.19 -13.84 -14.09
CA THR A 198 -11.63 -14.01 -14.35
C THR A 198 -12.45 -12.76 -14.10
N ARG A 199 -11.80 -11.64 -13.74
CA ARG A 199 -12.48 -10.39 -13.32
C ARG A 199 -13.47 -10.61 -12.17
N LYS A 200 -13.07 -11.39 -11.17
CA LYS A 200 -13.87 -11.71 -9.98
C LYS A 200 -13.19 -11.22 -8.70
N TRP A 201 -13.95 -11.17 -7.62
CA TRP A 201 -13.45 -10.86 -6.29
C TRP A 201 -13.03 -12.12 -5.56
N TYR A 202 -11.82 -12.11 -5.00
CA TYR A 202 -11.32 -13.15 -4.09
C TYR A 202 -11.23 -12.58 -2.69
N VAL A 203 -11.63 -13.35 -1.69
CA VAL A 203 -11.70 -12.87 -0.30
C VAL A 203 -10.56 -13.46 0.51
N LEU A 204 -9.61 -12.61 0.88
CA LEU A 204 -8.59 -12.90 1.87
C LEU A 204 -9.13 -12.53 3.26
N ARG A 205 -9.21 -13.51 4.16
CA ARG A 205 -9.58 -13.29 5.56
C ARG A 205 -8.35 -13.43 6.42
N LEU A 206 -8.10 -12.45 7.29
CA LEU A 206 -7.12 -12.54 8.36
C LEU A 206 -7.85 -12.54 9.71
N THR A 207 -7.47 -13.46 10.58
CA THR A 207 -8.02 -13.58 11.93
C THR A 207 -6.91 -13.83 12.92
N GLY A 208 -7.07 -13.36 14.15
CA GLY A 208 -6.09 -13.60 15.19
C GLY A 208 -6.36 -12.80 16.44
N ARG A 209 -5.30 -12.46 17.16
CA ARG A 209 -5.35 -11.64 18.37
C ARG A 209 -4.02 -10.90 18.56
N PHE A 210 -4.07 -9.78 19.26
CA PHE A 210 -2.86 -9.15 19.77
C PHE A 210 -2.27 -10.04 20.87
N LEU A 211 -0.95 -9.96 21.08
CA LEU A 211 -0.28 -10.78 22.09
C LEU A 211 -0.51 -10.24 23.52
N ASP A 212 -0.79 -8.95 23.63
CA ASP A 212 -1.03 -8.21 24.87
C ASP A 212 -2.52 -7.98 25.17
N ASP A 213 -3.42 -8.38 24.28
CA ASP A 213 -4.86 -8.13 24.38
C ASP A 213 -5.65 -9.34 23.82
N PRO A 214 -6.58 -9.93 24.61
CA PRO A 214 -7.38 -11.07 24.15
C PRO A 214 -8.37 -10.71 23.04
N GLY A 215 -8.53 -9.42 22.70
CA GLY A 215 -9.35 -8.93 21.61
C GLY A 215 -9.08 -9.66 20.29
N LYS A 216 -10.18 -10.08 19.64
CA LYS A 216 -10.13 -10.76 18.36
C LYS A 216 -9.87 -9.76 17.24
N ILE A 217 -8.81 -9.99 16.47
CA ILE A 217 -8.53 -9.27 15.23
C ILE A 217 -9.26 -9.97 14.09
N VAL A 218 -10.01 -9.21 13.29
CA VAL A 218 -10.60 -9.69 12.03
C VAL A 218 -10.41 -8.65 10.94
N LYS A 219 -9.84 -9.08 9.81
CA LYS A 219 -9.70 -8.26 8.60
C LYS A 219 -10.16 -9.07 7.40
N THR A 220 -11.01 -8.47 6.57
CA THR A 220 -11.46 -9.05 5.31
C THR A 220 -11.00 -8.16 4.17
N ILE A 221 -10.30 -8.72 3.20
CA ILE A 221 -9.79 -8.00 2.03
C ILE A 221 -10.34 -8.70 0.80
N SER A 222 -11.24 -8.02 0.09
CA SER A 222 -11.70 -8.45 -1.24
C SER A 222 -10.73 -7.92 -2.28
N ILE A 223 -10.18 -8.81 -3.11
CA ILE A 223 -9.16 -8.49 -4.11
C ILE A 223 -9.72 -8.78 -5.49
N PHE A 224 -9.71 -7.78 -6.36
CA PHE A 224 -10.18 -7.94 -7.73
C PHE A 224 -9.11 -8.63 -8.58
N SER A 225 -9.48 -9.68 -9.31
CA SER A 225 -8.51 -10.52 -10.02
C SER A 225 -8.17 -10.06 -11.43
N ALA A 226 -8.78 -8.98 -11.93
CA ALA A 226 -8.40 -8.42 -13.21
C ALA A 226 -7.04 -7.72 -13.09
N LEU A 227 -6.09 -8.11 -13.95
CA LEU A 227 -4.78 -7.49 -14.01
C LEU A 227 -4.64 -6.68 -15.30
N PRO A 228 -3.87 -5.58 -15.27
CA PRO A 228 -3.65 -4.77 -16.45
C PRO A 228 -2.90 -5.57 -17.52
N GLU A 229 -3.30 -5.36 -18.77
CA GLU A 229 -2.56 -5.86 -19.93
C GLU A 229 -1.17 -5.20 -19.99
N LYS A 230 -0.17 -5.95 -20.51
CA LYS A 230 1.22 -5.49 -20.59
C LYS A 230 1.34 -4.23 -21.45
#